data_AF-A0A7J4KK39-F1
#
_entry.id   AF-A0A7J4KK39-F1
#
_cell.length_a   1.000
_cell.length_b   1.000
_cell.length_c   1.000
_cell.angle_alpha   90.00
_cell.angle_beta   90.00
_cell.angle_gamma   90.00
#
_symmetry.space_group_name_H-M   'P 1'
#
loop_
_entity.id
_entity.type
_entity.pdbx_description
1 polymer ?
#
loop_
_entity_poly.entity_id
_entity_poly.type
_entity_poly.pdbx_seq_one_letter_code
_entity_poly.pdbx_strand_id
1 'polypeptide(L)'
;MITISGGFGLTVSLRNQGTEDLLHVDWKSRLTGGFLFRPSERVMQGSIIYLGSGEELMIQRIVPLVGVGIIELSVTVGTTTDSQKGLLLFFFFIPFNA
;
A
#
# COMPACT_ATOMS: atom_id res chain seq x y z
N MET A 1 1.38 2.48 11.83
CA MET A 1 0.63 1.27 11.43
C MET A 1 0.10 1.52 10.03
N ILE A 2 0.40 0.66 9.08
CA ILE A 2 -0.05 0.82 7.69
C ILE A 2 -1.55 0.51 7.60
N THR A 3 -2.31 1.21 6.75
CA THR A 3 -3.73 0.90 6.53
C THR A 3 -4.01 0.84 5.04
N ILE A 4 -4.20 -0.35 4.49
CA ILE A 4 -4.61 -0.52 3.10
C ILE A 4 -6.14 -0.58 3.05
N SER A 5 -6.76 0.31 2.26
CA SER A 5 -8.20 0.32 2.05
C SER A 5 -8.54 0.24 0.55
N GLY A 6 -9.71 -0.30 0.22
CA GLY A 6 -10.12 -0.47 -1.18
C GLY A 6 -11.61 -0.25 -1.40
N GLY A 7 -11.92 0.35 -2.54
CA GLY A 7 -13.28 0.70 -2.98
C GLY A 7 -13.40 0.48 -4.49
N PHE A 8 -13.67 1.51 -5.30
CA PHE A 8 -13.56 1.39 -6.77
C PHE A 8 -12.10 1.60 -7.19
N GLY A 9 -11.29 0.55 -7.04
CA GLY A 9 -9.82 0.61 -7.15
C GLY A 9 -9.13 0.43 -5.80
N LEU A 10 -7.80 0.40 -5.84
CA LEU A 10 -6.98 0.32 -4.63
C LEU A 10 -6.49 1.72 -4.26
N THR A 11 -6.82 2.17 -3.05
CA THR A 11 -6.23 3.37 -2.46
C THR A 11 -5.33 2.93 -1.31
N VAL A 12 -4.03 3.09 -1.49
CA VAL A 12 -3.09 2.84 -0.42
C VAL A 12 -2.84 4.14 0.32
N SER A 13 -3.13 4.14 1.61
CA SER A 13 -2.79 5.23 2.50
C SER A 13 -1.83 4.77 3.59
N LEU A 14 -0.99 5.70 4.02
CA LEU A 14 -0.15 5.55 5.19
C LEU A 14 -0.72 6.42 6.30
N ARG A 15 -1.01 5.82 7.45
CA ARG A 15 -1.48 6.57 8.62
C ARG A 15 -0.49 6.44 9.78
N ASN A 16 -0.09 7.58 10.33
CA ASN A 16 0.66 7.59 11.57
C ASN A 16 -0.30 7.42 12.75
N GLN A 17 -0.34 6.22 13.33
CA GLN A 17 -1.13 5.93 14.53
C GLN A 17 -0.32 6.11 15.83
N GLY A 18 0.93 6.52 15.73
CA GLY A 18 1.76 6.83 16.89
C GLY A 18 1.45 8.21 17.45
N THR A 19 1.98 8.48 18.65
CA THR A 19 1.90 9.79 19.31
C THR A 19 3.02 10.75 18.89
N GLU A 20 3.99 10.28 18.11
CA GLU A 20 5.15 11.04 17.64
C GLU A 20 5.11 11.21 16.12
N ASP A 21 5.73 12.26 15.62
CA ASP A 21 5.86 12.53 14.19
C ASP A 21 6.86 11.56 13.54
N LEU A 22 6.55 11.10 12.34
CA LEU A 22 7.43 10.24 11.56
C LEU A 22 8.19 11.07 10.53
N LEU A 23 9.51 10.94 10.53
CA LEU A 23 10.41 11.56 9.56
C LEU A 23 11.01 10.48 8.66
N HIS A 24 11.23 10.82 7.40
CA HIS A 24 11.88 9.93 6.41
C HIS A 24 11.23 8.54 6.33
N VAL A 25 9.96 8.53 5.94
CA VAL A 25 9.20 7.29 5.74
C VAL A 25 9.35 6.83 4.30
N ASP A 26 10.11 5.77 4.10
CA ASP A 26 10.26 5.11 2.81
C ASP A 26 9.15 4.08 2.63
N TRP A 27 8.59 3.99 1.43
CA TRP A 27 7.56 3.01 1.13
C TRP A 27 7.79 2.35 -0.22
N LYS A 28 7.36 1.11 -0.32
CA LYS A 28 7.41 0.29 -1.52
C LYS A 28 6.15 -0.55 -1.62
N SER A 29 5.40 -0.34 -2.69
CA SER A 29 4.29 -1.19 -3.11
C SER A 29 4.75 -2.12 -4.24
N ARG A 30 4.32 -3.36 -4.19
CA ARG A 30 4.44 -4.34 -5.26
C ARG A 30 3.05 -4.91 -5.53
N LEU A 31 2.58 -4.72 -6.75
CA LEU A 31 1.38 -5.38 -7.27
C LEU A 31 1.82 -6.49 -8.20
N THR A 32 1.47 -7.73 -7.86
CA THR A 32 1.69 -8.91 -8.70
C THR A 32 0.33 -9.45 -9.09
N GLY A 33 -0.05 -9.32 -10.36
CA GLY A 33 -1.39 -9.71 -10.80
C GLY A 33 -1.59 -9.46 -12.28
N GLY A 34 -2.80 -9.67 -12.79
CA GLY A 34 -3.03 -9.51 -14.21
C GLY A 34 -4.49 -9.61 -14.61
N PHE A 35 -4.77 -9.08 -15.80
CA PHE A 35 -6.02 -9.32 -16.51
C PHE A 35 -5.87 -10.56 -17.39
N LEU A 36 -6.81 -11.50 -17.28
CA LEU A 36 -6.94 -12.65 -18.20
C LEU A 36 -5.60 -13.31 -18.56
N PHE A 37 -4.90 -13.87 -17.57
CA PHE A 37 -3.69 -14.69 -17.76
C PHE A 37 -2.42 -13.99 -18.24
N ARG A 38 -2.37 -12.65 -18.31
CA ARG A 38 -1.09 -11.94 -18.48
C ARG A 38 -0.53 -11.52 -17.12
N PRO A 39 0.48 -12.22 -16.58
CA PRO A 39 1.14 -11.78 -15.37
C PRO A 39 1.77 -10.41 -15.61
N SER A 40 1.48 -9.47 -14.72
CA SER A 40 2.10 -8.16 -14.68
C SER A 40 2.60 -7.91 -13.26
N GLU A 41 3.82 -7.44 -13.16
CA GLU A 41 4.36 -6.92 -11.90
C GLU A 41 4.48 -5.41 -12.06
N ARG A 42 3.96 -4.68 -11.06
CA ARG A 42 4.14 -3.24 -10.96
C ARG A 42 4.69 -2.91 -9.59
N VAL A 43 5.89 -2.33 -9.58
CA VAL A 43 6.52 -1.83 -8.36
C VAL A 43 6.44 -0.31 -8.36
N MET A 44 6.01 0.27 -7.25
CA MET A 44 6.06 1.71 -7.01
C MET A 44 6.70 1.96 -5.66
N GLN A 45 7.51 3.00 -5.55
CA GLN A 45 8.22 3.35 -4.33
C GLN A 45 8.32 4.86 -4.21
N GLY A 46 8.50 5.34 -3.00
CA GLY A 46 8.69 6.75 -2.71
C GLY A 46 9.11 6.98 -1.28
N SER A 47 9.34 8.25 -0.94
CA SER A 47 9.68 8.69 0.41
C SER A 47 8.78 9.84 0.82
N ILE A 48 8.40 9.86 2.10
CA ILE A 48 7.64 10.92 2.74
C ILE A 48 8.59 11.59 3.73
N ILE A 49 8.82 12.89 3.55
CA ILE A 49 9.76 13.64 4.39
C ILE A 49 9.22 13.77 5.82
N TYR A 50 7.91 13.99 5.94
CA TYR A 50 7.23 14.25 7.21
C TYR A 50 5.81 13.67 7.18
N LEU A 51 5.42 12.96 8.24
CA LEU A 51 4.05 12.52 8.50
C LEU A 51 3.75 12.71 9.99
N GLY A 52 2.94 13.72 10.32
CA GLY A 52 2.61 14.09 11.69
C GLY A 52 1.80 13.01 12.42
N SER A 53 1.77 13.07 13.75
CA SER A 53 0.94 12.18 14.56
C SER A 53 -0.55 12.27 14.16
N GLY A 54 -1.18 11.11 13.91
CA GLY A 54 -2.57 11.02 13.48
C GLY A 54 -2.82 11.31 12.00
N GLU A 55 -1.84 11.85 11.28
CA GLU A 55 -1.97 12.20 9.86
C GLU A 55 -2.06 10.96 8.96
N GLU A 56 -2.77 11.12 7.86
CA GLU A 56 -2.94 10.11 6.82
C GLU A 56 -2.53 10.71 5.47
N LEU A 57 -1.64 10.00 4.76
CA LEU A 57 -1.22 10.37 3.41
C LEU A 57 -1.57 9.27 2.42
N MET A 58 -2.25 9.65 1.34
CA MET A 58 -2.48 8.76 0.21
C MET A 58 -1.19 8.65 -0.61
N ILE A 59 -0.59 7.46 -0.65
CA ILE A 59 0.68 7.21 -1.36
C ILE A 59 0.49 6.59 -2.74
N GLN A 60 -0.64 5.92 -2.96
CA GLN A 60 -0.92 5.27 -4.23
C GLN A 60 -2.41 5.19 -4.48
N ARG A 61 -2.81 5.49 -5.72
CA ARG A 61 -4.13 5.17 -6.25
C ARG A 61 -3.95 4.28 -7.47
N ILE A 62 -4.39 3.04 -7.38
CA ILE A 62 -4.44 2.12 -8.51
C ILE A 62 -5.86 2.16 -9.05
N VAL A 63 -6.00 2.71 -10.26
CA VAL A 63 -7.25 2.60 -11.03
C VAL A 63 -7.52 1.11 -11.22
N PRO A 64 -8.75 0.62 -10.95
CA PRO A 64 -9.06 -0.79 -11.09
C PRO A 64 -8.93 -1.17 -12.56
N LEU A 65 -7.79 -1.77 -12.91
CA LEU A 65 -7.72 -2.61 -14.08
C LEU A 65 -8.48 -3.86 -13.68
N VAL A 66 -9.54 -4.19 -14.42
CA VAL A 66 -10.26 -5.46 -14.30
C VAL A 66 -9.19 -6.56 -14.20
N GLY A 67 -9.08 -7.26 -13.06
CA GLY A 67 -7.93 -8.12 -12.83
C GLY A 67 -7.87 -8.68 -11.40
N VAL A 68 -7.14 -9.79 -11.24
CA VAL A 68 -6.89 -10.41 -9.94
C VAL A 68 -5.40 -10.32 -9.65
N GLY A 69 -5.04 -9.96 -8.42
CA GLY A 69 -3.63 -9.82 -8.04
C GLY A 69 -3.41 -9.77 -6.54
N ILE A 70 -2.17 -10.02 -6.13
CA ILE A 70 -1.70 -9.81 -4.77
C ILE A 70 -1.00 -8.46 -4.72
N ILE A 71 -1.32 -7.67 -3.71
CA ILE A 71 -0.60 -6.45 -3.38
C ILE A 71 0.20 -6.71 -2.12
N GLU A 72 1.45 -6.31 -2.16
CA GLU A 72 2.33 -6.26 -1.01
C GLU A 72 2.78 -4.81 -0.85
N LEU A 73 2.71 -4.30 0.37
CA LEU A 73 3.13 -2.95 0.72
C LEU A 73 4.07 -3.04 1.90
N SER A 74 5.27 -2.53 1.73
CA SER A 74 6.27 -2.44 2.79
C SER A 74 6.59 -0.99 3.04
N VAL A 75 6.66 -0.62 4.30
CA VAL A 75 6.94 0.73 4.76
C VAL A 75 8.06 0.64 5.77
N THR A 76 9.09 1.44 5.55
CA THR A 76 10.28 1.48 6.37
C THR A 76 10.39 2.87 6.99
N VAL A 77 10.50 2.91 8.32
CA VAL A 77 10.76 4.13 9.09
C VAL A 77 12.01 3.89 9.92
N GLY A 78 13.10 4.58 9.58
CA GLY A 78 14.40 4.34 10.19
C GLY A 78 14.84 2.87 10.01
N THR A 79 14.91 2.11 11.11
CA THR A 79 15.27 0.69 11.10
C THR A 79 14.06 -0.25 11.16
N THR A 80 12.85 0.27 11.31
CA THR A 80 11.63 -0.53 11.45
C THR A 80 10.98 -0.69 10.09
N THR A 81 10.70 -1.93 9.68
CA THR A 81 9.91 -2.21 8.47
C THR A 81 8.62 -2.91 8.86
N ASP A 82 7.49 -2.35 8.43
CA ASP A 82 6.17 -2.95 8.53
C ASP A 82 5.71 -3.34 7.12
N SER A 83 5.00 -4.46 6.98
CA SER A 83 4.59 -4.97 5.69
C SER A 83 3.18 -5.55 5.77
N GLN A 84 2.34 -5.19 4.81
CA GLN A 84 0.98 -5.69 4.67
C GLN A 84 0.75 -6.29 3.29
N LYS A 85 -0.11 -7.30 3.25
CA LYS A 85 -0.51 -7.95 2.01
C LYS A 85 -2.03 -7.96 1.87
N GLY A 86 -2.50 -8.06 0.64
CA GLY A 86 -3.91 -8.30 0.39
C GLY A 86 -4.19 -8.70 -1.04
N LEU A 87 -5.40 -9.21 -1.26
CA LEU A 87 -5.88 -9.66 -2.55
C LEU A 87 -6.70 -8.55 -3.20
N LEU A 88 -6.33 -8.18 -4.42
CA LEU A 88 -7.17 -7.39 -5.31
C LEU A 88 -8.03 -8.33 -6.15
N LEU A 89 -9.35 -8.24 -6.00
CA LEU A 89 -10.36 -8.92 -6.80
C LEU A 89 -11.15 -7.89 -7.58
N PHE A 90 -10.74 -7.63 -8.83
CA PHE A 90 -11.29 -6.61 -9.71
C PHE A 90 -11.16 -5.20 -9.13
N PHE A 91 -12.11 -4.82 -8.27
CA PHE A 91 -12.14 -3.57 -7.54
C PHE A 91 -12.11 -3.76 -6.02
N PHE A 92 -12.45 -4.95 -5.50
CA PHE A 92 -12.41 -5.21 -4.06
C PHE A 92 -10.99 -5.52 -3.58
N PHE A 93 -10.60 -4.93 -2.46
CA PHE A 93 -9.38 -5.28 -1.74
C PHE A 93 -9.74 -6.06 -0.48
N ILE A 94 -9.11 -7.22 -0.30
CA ILE A 94 -9.27 -8.06 0.87
C ILE A 94 -7.91 -8.11 1.59
N PRO A 95 -7.74 -7.38 2.72
CA PRO A 95 -6.53 -7.47 3.50
C PRO A 95 -6.42 -8.86 4.13
N PHE A 96 -5.22 -9.43 4.13
CA PHE A 96 -4.91 -10.62 4.92
C PHE A 96 -3.52 -10.48 5.53
N ASN A 97 -3.41 -10.80 6.81
CA ASN A 97 -2.12 -10.87 7.49
C ASN A 97 -1.50 -12.23 7.18
N ALA A 98 -0.29 -12.21 6.63
CA ALA A 98 0.58 -13.39 6.54
C ALA A 98 1.63 -13.31 7.64
#